data_AF-A0AA34Z2N6-F1
#
_entry.id   AF-A0AA34Z2N6-F1
#
_cell.length_a   1.000
_cell.length_b   1.000
_cell.length_c   1.000
_cell.angle_alpha   90.00
_cell.angle_beta   90.00
_cell.angle_gamma   90.00
#
_symmetry.space_group_name_H-M   'P 1'
#
loop_
_entity.id
_entity.type
_entity.pdbx_description
1 polymer ?
#
loop_
_entity_poly.entity_id
_entity_poly.type
_entity_poly.pdbx_seq_one_letter_code
_entity_poly.pdbx_strand_id
1 'polypeptide(L)'
;MLLNEKAAPYEKEYRVKRHGNKSIKNIFLKSDRRFKNYMGLNFRNADFAGEDLSFSDLRNADFSYACLRGANLSYCSLKGAIFDYANCYGVNFTESDPENASFYKTVSESDALSDSVVKPNLLVSIYMPTWNREELAKRAVESILKQEYENWELIIVDDFSPNYLNLQGFIEGLADPRIKYIRNDYNSGACAVRNQAITLANGYFITGIDDDDEWLPNRLTSFLKEQDKLNQHAFLYADDYICDASGYLSLESLRLYPKPDYNQQLFNKKNIVGNQVFTLTSRLQTVLFDTQLAAAQDYDAFYRLAEQYGGPFKLNLATQILYVNHGEVRITASRKKFSGYFSFYKKHSDKFDKTSKKYQLFTLYYIRKKPMSFRVFRSLLCLRNVKRYMMLQTVFKDKKF
;
A
#
# COMPACT_ATOMS: atom_id res chain seq x y z
N MET A 1 -38.03 -5.98 42.93
CA MET A 1 -37.28 -7.24 42.78
C MET A 1 -37.89 -7.99 41.61
N LEU A 2 -37.26 -8.39 40.51
CA LEU A 2 -35.92 -8.28 39.91
C LEU A 2 -36.12 -8.66 38.42
N LEU A 3 -35.47 -7.92 37.52
CA LEU A 3 -34.86 -8.30 36.23
C LEU A 3 -35.27 -9.63 35.56
N ASN A 4 -35.59 -9.59 34.26
CA ASN A 4 -34.58 -9.94 33.25
C ASN A 4 -34.97 -9.62 31.81
N GLU A 5 -34.09 -8.83 31.20
CA GLU A 5 -33.88 -8.63 29.77
C GLU A 5 -33.55 -9.96 29.07
N LYS A 6 -33.86 -10.02 27.77
CA LYS A 6 -32.92 -10.51 26.74
C LYS A 6 -33.34 -9.95 25.39
N ALA A 7 -32.82 -8.76 25.07
CA ALA A 7 -32.64 -8.32 23.70
C ALA A 7 -31.50 -9.15 23.07
N ALA A 8 -31.74 -9.73 21.90
CA ALA A 8 -30.70 -10.32 21.06
C ALA A 8 -30.23 -9.27 20.03
N PRO A 9 -28.92 -9.11 19.79
CA PRO A 9 -28.39 -8.06 18.93
C PRO A 9 -28.43 -8.51 17.45
N TYR A 10 -29.06 -7.70 16.59
CA TYR A 10 -28.87 -7.78 15.14
C TYR A 10 -27.76 -6.79 14.73
N GLU A 11 -26.51 -7.10 15.04
CA GLU A 11 -25.38 -6.57 14.27
C GLU A 11 -25.30 -7.33 12.95
N LYS A 12 -25.93 -6.80 11.90
CA LYS A 12 -25.55 -7.13 10.52
C LYS A 12 -24.54 -6.09 10.07
N GLU A 13 -23.25 -6.42 10.18
CA GLU A 13 -22.20 -5.74 9.41
C GLU A 13 -22.54 -5.83 7.92
N TYR A 14 -23.09 -4.77 7.34
CA TYR A 14 -23.13 -4.61 5.89
C TYR A 14 -21.75 -4.14 5.41
N ARG A 15 -20.78 -5.07 5.37
CA ARG A 15 -19.55 -4.87 4.59
C ARG A 15 -19.92 -4.87 3.11
N VAL A 16 -19.95 -3.68 2.50
CA VAL A 16 -20.03 -3.54 1.04
C VAL A 16 -18.76 -4.15 0.45
N LYS A 17 -18.84 -5.40 -0.04
CA LYS A 17 -17.76 -6.03 -0.81
C LYS A 17 -17.57 -5.23 -2.10
N ARG A 18 -16.48 -4.45 -2.17
CA ARG A 18 -16.07 -3.75 -3.39
C ARG A 18 -15.63 -4.77 -4.45
N HIS A 19 -16.44 -4.95 -5.50
CA HIS A 19 -16.01 -5.57 -6.76
C HIS A 19 -15.94 -4.48 -7.83
N GLY A 20 -14.86 -4.53 -8.62
CA GLY A 20 -14.44 -3.46 -9.52
C GLY A 20 -15.53 -3.02 -10.50
N ASN A 21 -15.66 -1.69 -10.63
CA ASN A 21 -16.19 -0.93 -11.76
C ASN A 21 -17.49 -1.36 -12.47
N LYS A 22 -18.26 -2.28 -11.92
CA LYS A 22 -19.62 -2.56 -12.37
C LYS A 22 -20.54 -2.72 -11.15
N SER A 23 -21.42 -1.72 -11.01
CA SER A 23 -22.66 -1.74 -10.23
C SER A 23 -22.60 -1.33 -8.75
N ILE A 24 -22.47 -0.02 -8.50
CA ILE A 24 -23.28 0.66 -7.44
C ILE A 24 -24.79 0.61 -7.81
N LYS A 25 -25.13 0.25 -9.06
CA LYS A 25 -26.51 0.11 -9.57
C LYS A 25 -27.39 -0.95 -8.89
N ASN A 26 -26.87 -1.87 -8.08
CA ASN A 26 -27.66 -2.99 -7.53
C ASN A 26 -27.90 -2.96 -6.01
N ILE A 27 -27.60 -1.85 -5.32
CA ILE A 27 -28.22 -1.58 -3.99
C ILE A 27 -29.66 -1.01 -4.18
N PHE A 28 -30.04 -0.71 -5.43
CA PHE A 28 -31.26 0.01 -5.78
C PHE A 28 -32.35 -0.87 -6.40
N LEU A 29 -32.94 -1.82 -5.67
CA LEU A 29 -34.20 -2.40 -6.13
C LEU A 29 -35.20 -2.64 -5.00
N LYS A 30 -36.25 -1.79 -5.05
CA LYS A 30 -37.63 -1.97 -4.57
C LYS A 30 -37.92 -1.76 -3.09
N SER A 31 -38.08 -0.49 -2.70
CA SER A 31 -39.30 0.05 -2.05
C SER A 31 -39.08 1.53 -1.65
N ASP A 32 -40.08 2.37 -1.89
CA ASP A 32 -40.22 3.81 -1.57
C ASP A 32 -38.96 4.71 -1.65
N ARG A 33 -38.82 5.42 -2.77
CA ARG A 33 -37.56 6.04 -3.26
C ARG A 33 -37.10 7.32 -2.55
N ARG A 34 -37.66 7.70 -1.41
CA ARG A 34 -37.33 8.97 -0.75
C ARG A 34 -36.63 8.82 0.59
N PHE A 35 -36.71 7.70 1.30
CA PHE A 35 -36.01 7.56 2.58
C PHE A 35 -35.06 6.38 2.54
N LYS A 36 -33.76 6.66 2.43
CA LYS A 36 -32.72 5.62 2.53
C LYS A 36 -32.13 5.67 3.93
N ASN A 37 -32.07 4.52 4.60
CA ASN A 37 -31.43 4.41 5.91
C ASN A 37 -29.97 3.99 5.75
N TYR A 38 -29.09 4.90 6.16
CA TYR A 38 -27.64 4.79 6.14
C TYR A 38 -27.02 5.09 7.51
N MET A 39 -27.83 5.00 8.57
CA MET A 39 -27.41 5.27 9.93
C MET A 39 -26.21 4.39 10.33
N GLY A 40 -25.17 5.02 10.87
CA GLY A 40 -23.96 4.34 11.37
C GLY A 40 -23.05 3.73 10.30
N LEU A 41 -23.33 3.95 9.00
CA LEU A 41 -22.51 3.37 7.94
C LEU A 41 -21.17 4.11 7.79
N ASN A 42 -20.13 3.33 7.49
CA ASN A 42 -18.80 3.85 7.19
C ASN A 42 -18.67 4.13 5.69
N PHE A 43 -18.64 5.42 5.37
CA PHE A 43 -18.44 6.00 4.04
C PHE A 43 -17.08 6.69 3.90
N ARG A 44 -16.12 6.38 4.78
CA ARG A 44 -14.80 7.00 4.73
C ARG A 44 -14.20 6.81 3.35
N ASN A 45 -13.56 7.86 2.83
CA ASN A 45 -12.85 7.78 1.55
C ASN A 45 -13.75 7.42 0.34
N ALA A 46 -15.07 7.56 0.45
CA ALA A 46 -15.98 7.26 -0.65
C ALA A 46 -16.11 8.45 -1.61
N ASP A 47 -16.37 8.16 -2.89
CA ASP A 47 -16.72 9.18 -3.88
C ASP A 47 -18.24 9.23 -4.07
N PHE A 48 -18.82 10.36 -3.69
CA PHE A 48 -20.23 10.73 -3.77
C PHE A 48 -20.42 12.01 -4.59
N ALA A 49 -19.44 12.41 -5.40
CA ALA A 49 -19.54 13.64 -6.18
C ALA A 49 -20.79 13.64 -7.08
N GLY A 50 -21.66 14.64 -6.88
CA GLY A 50 -22.92 14.81 -7.62
C GLY A 50 -24.03 13.80 -7.28
N GLU A 51 -23.84 12.94 -6.28
CA GLU A 51 -24.85 11.94 -5.89
C GLU A 51 -26.02 12.58 -5.13
N ASP A 52 -27.22 12.01 -5.31
CA ASP A 52 -28.43 12.41 -4.59
C ASP A 52 -28.70 11.51 -3.39
N LEU A 53 -28.40 12.06 -2.21
CA LEU A 53 -28.61 11.47 -0.89
C LEU A 53 -29.77 12.14 -0.15
N SER A 54 -30.54 13.03 -0.77
CA SER A 54 -31.59 13.79 -0.10
C SER A 54 -32.60 12.89 0.61
N PHE A 55 -33.17 13.41 1.71
CA PHE A 55 -34.17 12.72 2.55
C PHE A 55 -33.65 11.42 3.21
N SER A 56 -32.33 11.17 3.23
CA SER A 56 -31.76 9.97 3.85
C SER A 56 -31.53 10.14 5.35
N ASP A 57 -31.64 9.03 6.09
CA ASP A 57 -31.19 8.95 7.48
C ASP A 57 -29.71 8.59 7.51
N LEU A 58 -28.86 9.55 7.88
CA LEU A 58 -27.40 9.49 7.86
C LEU A 58 -26.82 9.67 9.26
N ARG A 59 -27.62 9.49 10.31
CA ARG A 59 -27.17 9.67 11.69
C ARG A 59 -25.98 8.79 12.00
N ASN A 60 -24.95 9.34 12.64
CA ASN A 60 -23.70 8.65 12.97
C ASN A 60 -22.96 8.02 11.77
N ALA A 61 -23.29 8.37 10.53
CA ALA A 61 -22.54 7.89 9.37
C ALA A 61 -21.17 8.60 9.30
N ASP A 62 -20.12 7.87 8.92
CA ASP A 62 -18.76 8.39 8.83
C ASP A 62 -18.37 8.65 7.37
N PHE A 63 -18.44 9.91 6.95
CA PHE A 63 -17.98 10.45 5.67
C PHE A 63 -16.57 11.01 5.70
N SER A 64 -15.74 10.68 6.70
CA SER A 64 -14.40 11.27 6.78
C SER A 64 -13.61 11.00 5.51
N TYR A 65 -12.95 12.03 4.98
CA TYR A 65 -12.19 11.97 3.71
C TYR A 65 -13.02 11.64 2.46
N ALA A 66 -14.35 11.67 2.53
CA ALA A 66 -15.19 11.43 1.35
C ALA A 66 -15.14 12.62 0.36
N CYS A 67 -15.32 12.34 -0.92
CA CYS A 67 -15.58 13.36 -1.93
C CYS A 67 -17.09 13.52 -2.09
N LEU A 68 -17.65 14.63 -1.61
CA LEU A 68 -19.08 14.95 -1.67
C LEU A 68 -19.38 16.09 -2.65
N ARG A 69 -18.43 16.47 -3.52
CA ARG A 69 -18.55 17.66 -4.36
C ARG A 69 -19.88 17.69 -5.13
N GLY A 70 -20.70 18.72 -4.92
CA GLY A 70 -21.99 18.87 -5.61
C GLY A 70 -23.06 17.85 -5.21
N ALA A 71 -22.85 17.06 -4.17
CA ALA A 71 -23.82 16.07 -3.70
C ALA A 71 -25.05 16.77 -3.10
N ASN A 72 -26.22 16.13 -3.24
CA ASN A 72 -27.46 16.62 -2.63
C ASN A 72 -27.73 15.87 -1.31
N LEU A 73 -27.49 16.54 -0.17
CA LEU A 73 -27.78 16.05 1.18
C LEU A 73 -28.94 16.84 1.81
N SER A 74 -29.81 17.45 1.01
CA SER A 74 -30.96 18.20 1.53
C SER A 74 -31.96 17.28 2.24
N TYR A 75 -32.62 17.80 3.28
CA TYR A 75 -33.61 17.07 4.08
C TYR A 75 -33.09 15.79 4.77
N CYS A 76 -31.77 15.65 4.93
CA CYS A 76 -31.16 14.49 5.60
C CYS A 76 -31.17 14.62 7.14
N SER A 77 -31.30 13.51 7.85
CA SER A 77 -30.99 13.43 9.28
C SER A 77 -29.49 13.18 9.45
N LEU A 78 -28.72 14.18 9.87
CA LEU A 78 -27.25 14.12 9.96
C LEU A 78 -26.72 14.06 11.40
N LYS A 79 -27.59 13.89 12.40
CA LYS A 79 -27.19 13.89 13.81
C LYS A 79 -26.02 12.94 14.09
N GLY A 80 -24.91 13.48 14.59
CA GLY A 80 -23.69 12.73 14.90
C GLY A 80 -22.89 12.22 13.70
N ALA A 81 -23.23 12.61 12.46
CA ALA A 81 -22.46 12.23 11.27
C ALA A 81 -21.07 12.89 11.27
N ILE A 82 -20.07 12.23 10.70
CA ILE A 82 -18.68 12.69 10.70
C ILE A 82 -18.28 13.03 9.27
N PHE A 83 -17.99 14.30 8.98
CA PHE A 83 -17.53 14.78 7.67
C PHE A 83 -16.07 15.20 7.69
N ASP A 84 -15.29 14.82 8.70
CA ASP A 84 -13.93 15.32 8.88
C ASP A 84 -13.07 15.10 7.63
N TYR A 85 -12.41 16.16 7.17
CA TYR A 85 -11.58 16.19 5.96
C TYR A 85 -12.32 15.87 4.64
N ALA A 86 -13.65 15.81 4.64
CA ALA A 86 -14.42 15.60 3.41
C ALA A 86 -14.36 16.82 2.48
N ASN A 87 -14.43 16.56 1.17
CA ASN A 87 -14.63 17.61 0.19
C ASN A 87 -16.13 17.88 0.03
N CYS A 88 -16.62 18.91 0.71
CA CYS A 88 -18.02 19.31 0.72
C CYS A 88 -18.31 20.50 -0.20
N TYR A 89 -17.44 20.79 -1.17
CA TYR A 89 -17.64 21.90 -2.09
C TYR A 89 -18.95 21.76 -2.90
N GLY A 90 -19.83 22.76 -2.79
CA GLY A 90 -21.13 22.77 -3.46
C GLY A 90 -22.12 21.71 -2.97
N VAL A 91 -21.91 21.12 -1.79
CA VAL A 91 -22.90 20.20 -1.20
C VAL A 91 -24.16 20.96 -0.78
N ASN A 92 -25.32 20.46 -1.19
CA ASN A 92 -26.60 20.98 -0.74
C ASN A 92 -26.99 20.36 0.61
N PHE A 93 -26.92 21.13 1.69
CA PHE A 93 -27.38 20.75 3.04
C PHE A 93 -28.74 21.36 3.44
N THR A 94 -29.50 21.94 2.50
CA THR A 94 -30.77 22.62 2.79
C THR A 94 -31.73 21.72 3.58
N GLU A 95 -32.29 22.23 4.69
CA GLU A 95 -33.25 21.52 5.55
C GLU A 95 -32.74 20.20 6.14
N SER A 96 -31.41 19.99 6.18
CA SER A 96 -30.79 18.87 6.90
C SER A 96 -30.59 19.20 8.39
N ASP A 97 -30.54 18.17 9.24
CA ASP A 97 -30.33 18.29 10.69
C ASP A 97 -28.89 17.86 11.09
N PRO A 98 -27.92 18.80 11.17
CA PRO A 98 -26.52 18.50 11.49
C PRO A 98 -26.21 18.51 13.01
N GLU A 99 -27.19 18.28 13.90
CA GLU A 99 -26.95 18.30 15.34
C GLU A 99 -25.76 17.37 15.73
N ASN A 100 -24.71 17.91 16.34
CA ASN A 100 -23.47 17.19 16.70
C ASN A 100 -22.72 16.52 15.53
N ALA A 101 -22.99 16.92 14.28
CA ALA A 101 -22.17 16.48 13.16
C ALA A 101 -20.78 17.16 13.20
N SER A 102 -19.72 16.43 12.85
CA SER A 102 -18.36 16.95 12.79
C SER A 102 -18.00 17.35 11.37
N PHE A 103 -17.37 18.52 11.20
CA PHE A 103 -16.91 19.05 9.90
C PHE A 103 -15.44 19.52 9.99
N TYR A 104 -14.61 18.83 10.77
CA TYR A 104 -13.23 19.27 11.01
C TYR A 104 -12.41 19.21 9.70
N LYS A 105 -11.76 20.33 9.33
CA LYS A 105 -10.93 20.45 8.11
C LYS A 105 -11.65 20.07 6.80
N THR A 106 -12.97 20.26 6.71
CA THR A 106 -13.72 20.10 5.45
C THR A 106 -13.41 21.21 4.46
N VAL A 107 -13.39 20.88 3.16
CA VAL A 107 -13.33 21.90 2.08
C VAL A 107 -14.74 22.40 1.78
N SER A 108 -14.93 23.71 1.81
CA SER A 108 -16.22 24.40 1.60
C SER A 108 -16.12 25.50 0.54
N GLU A 109 -17.24 26.13 0.19
CA GLU A 109 -17.27 27.20 -0.84
C GLU A 109 -16.38 28.40 -0.51
N SER A 110 -16.10 28.68 0.77
CA SER A 110 -15.19 29.77 1.17
C SER A 110 -13.71 29.49 0.88
N ASP A 111 -13.34 28.24 0.56
CA ASP A 111 -11.97 27.83 0.26
C ASP A 111 -11.62 27.96 -1.24
N ALA A 112 -12.57 28.43 -2.05
CA ALA A 112 -12.54 28.36 -3.52
C ALA A 112 -11.77 29.48 -4.25
N LEU A 113 -10.94 30.25 -3.55
CA LEU A 113 -10.14 31.33 -4.16
C LEU A 113 -8.88 30.84 -4.91
N SER A 114 -8.77 29.56 -5.24
CA SER A 114 -7.76 29.07 -6.18
C SER A 114 -8.39 28.17 -7.25
N ASP A 115 -8.16 28.47 -8.52
CA ASP A 115 -8.64 27.75 -9.72
C ASP A 115 -8.14 26.30 -9.86
N SER A 116 -7.54 25.73 -8.81
CA SER A 116 -7.20 24.32 -8.79
C SER A 116 -8.41 23.52 -8.32
N VAL A 117 -8.83 22.53 -9.10
CA VAL A 117 -9.75 21.48 -8.63
C VAL A 117 -9.21 20.97 -7.30
N VAL A 118 -9.85 21.35 -6.19
CA VAL A 118 -9.40 20.96 -4.85
C VAL A 118 -9.55 19.45 -4.75
N LYS A 119 -8.46 18.72 -5.00
CA LYS A 119 -8.44 17.28 -4.82
C LYS A 119 -8.73 17.01 -3.33
N PRO A 120 -9.63 16.07 -3.01
CA PRO A 120 -9.94 15.77 -1.62
C PRO A 120 -8.64 15.48 -0.86
N ASN A 121 -8.57 15.95 0.38
CA ASN A 121 -7.43 15.70 1.25
C ASN A 121 -7.48 14.23 1.72
N LEU A 122 -7.16 13.28 0.84
CA LEU A 122 -7.37 11.86 1.05
C LEU A 122 -6.32 11.23 1.97
N LEU A 123 -6.77 10.53 3.01
CA LEU A 123 -5.88 9.88 3.96
C LEU A 123 -4.98 8.83 3.26
N VAL A 124 -3.68 8.88 3.54
CA VAL A 124 -2.72 7.85 3.13
C VAL A 124 -2.33 7.00 4.34
N SER A 125 -2.62 5.70 4.30
CA SER A 125 -2.08 4.77 5.30
C SER A 125 -0.67 4.32 4.92
N ILE A 126 0.20 4.31 5.91
CA ILE A 126 1.57 3.83 5.79
C ILE A 126 1.71 2.60 6.69
N TYR A 127 2.02 1.44 6.12
CA TYR A 127 2.34 0.26 6.92
C TYR A 127 3.85 0.15 7.12
N MET A 128 4.28 -0.13 8.35
CA MET A 128 5.68 -0.37 8.69
C MET A 128 5.82 -1.64 9.56
N PRO A 129 6.29 -2.76 9.01
CA PRO A 129 6.69 -3.91 9.81
C PRO A 129 8.05 -3.64 10.47
N THR A 130 8.24 -4.08 11.72
CA THR A 130 9.57 -4.04 12.35
C THR A 130 9.84 -5.25 13.21
N TRP A 131 11.11 -5.64 13.29
CA TRP A 131 11.57 -6.68 14.21
C TRP A 131 13.05 -6.51 14.52
N ASN A 132 13.37 -6.24 15.79
CA ASN A 132 14.74 -6.17 16.32
C ASN A 132 15.64 -5.14 15.59
N ARG A 133 15.08 -3.97 15.27
CA ARG A 133 15.72 -2.90 14.46
C ARG A 133 15.34 -1.50 14.93
N GLU A 134 15.25 -1.33 16.25
CA GLU A 134 14.81 -0.10 16.92
C GLU A 134 15.35 1.20 16.28
N GLU A 135 16.68 1.36 16.20
CA GLU A 135 17.29 2.60 15.69
C GLU A 135 16.97 2.87 14.21
N LEU A 136 16.88 1.81 13.41
CA LEU A 136 16.51 1.95 12.00
C LEU A 136 15.04 2.37 11.88
N ALA A 137 14.16 1.75 12.68
CA ALA A 137 12.75 2.08 12.72
C ALA A 137 12.52 3.53 13.15
N LYS A 138 13.25 4.04 14.16
CA LYS A 138 13.18 5.45 14.57
C LYS A 138 13.48 6.39 13.39
N ARG A 139 14.56 6.15 12.66
CA ARG A 139 14.91 6.93 11.47
C ARG A 139 13.85 6.85 10.37
N ALA A 140 13.28 5.67 10.14
CA ALA A 140 12.17 5.51 9.20
C ALA A 140 10.96 6.38 9.60
N VAL A 141 10.57 6.37 10.88
CA VAL A 141 9.50 7.23 11.42
C VAL A 141 9.83 8.72 11.28
N GLU A 142 11.05 9.14 11.60
CA GLU A 142 11.48 10.53 11.43
C GLU A 142 11.37 11.01 9.97
N SER A 143 11.61 10.12 9.01
CA SER A 143 11.45 10.44 7.58
C SER A 143 9.99 10.60 7.15
N ILE A 144 9.08 9.89 7.83
CA ILE A 144 7.63 10.02 7.62
C ILE A 144 7.12 11.32 8.24
N LEU A 145 7.60 11.69 9.43
CA LEU A 145 7.27 12.96 10.07
C LEU A 145 7.65 14.18 9.22
N LYS A 146 8.67 14.04 8.36
CA LYS A 146 9.15 15.07 7.42
C LYS A 146 8.38 15.12 6.09
N GLN A 147 7.34 14.30 5.90
CA GLN A 147 6.57 14.35 4.64
C GLN A 147 5.88 15.70 4.45
N GLU A 148 5.98 16.24 3.24
CA GLU A 148 5.30 17.47 2.82
C GLU A 148 3.77 17.33 2.84
N TYR A 149 3.26 16.12 2.61
CA TYR A 149 1.85 15.81 2.75
C TYR A 149 1.56 15.40 4.19
N GLU A 150 0.63 16.07 4.86
CA GLU A 150 0.42 15.89 6.30
C GLU A 150 -0.66 14.86 6.67
N ASN A 151 -1.58 14.56 5.75
CA ASN A 151 -2.76 13.74 6.05
C ASN A 151 -2.50 12.25 5.80
N TRP A 152 -1.71 11.68 6.70
CA TRP A 152 -1.38 10.27 6.70
C TRP A 152 -1.62 9.66 8.08
N GLU A 153 -1.72 8.34 8.13
CA GLU A 153 -1.60 7.55 9.35
C GLU A 153 -0.44 6.56 9.17
N LEU A 154 0.29 6.29 10.25
CA LEU A 154 1.37 5.31 10.28
C LEU A 154 0.98 4.16 11.20
N ILE A 155 0.93 2.95 10.66
CA ILE A 155 0.63 1.73 11.41
C ILE A 155 1.91 0.91 11.51
N ILE A 156 2.52 0.95 12.68
CA ILE A 156 3.73 0.22 13.02
C ILE A 156 3.32 -1.09 13.68
N VAL A 157 3.79 -2.21 13.15
CA VAL A 157 3.61 -3.52 13.77
C VAL A 157 4.97 -4.11 14.09
N ASP A 158 5.26 -4.20 15.39
CA ASP A 158 6.46 -4.81 15.96
C ASP A 158 6.24 -6.31 16.17
N ASP A 159 7.01 -7.13 15.47
CA ASP A 159 6.86 -8.58 15.44
C ASP A 159 7.68 -9.29 16.51
N PHE A 160 7.45 -8.92 17.77
CA PHE A 160 8.09 -9.50 18.95
C PHE A 160 9.58 -9.13 19.09
N SER A 161 9.90 -7.84 18.98
CA SER A 161 11.25 -7.33 19.27
C SER A 161 11.59 -7.48 20.76
N PRO A 162 12.85 -7.82 21.09
CA PRO A 162 13.29 -7.93 22.49
C PRO A 162 13.33 -6.57 23.20
N ASN A 163 13.77 -5.51 22.51
CA ASN A 163 13.91 -4.15 23.04
C ASN A 163 12.76 -3.22 22.62
N TYR A 164 11.56 -3.78 22.48
CA TYR A 164 10.40 -3.04 21.97
C TYR A 164 10.05 -1.78 22.79
N LEU A 165 10.29 -1.79 24.10
CA LEU A 165 9.96 -0.69 25.01
C LEU A 165 10.64 0.63 24.61
N ASN A 166 11.84 0.57 24.03
CA ASN A 166 12.53 1.77 23.61
C ASN A 166 11.90 2.39 22.36
N LEU A 167 11.52 1.55 21.37
CA LEU A 167 10.81 2.02 20.19
C LEU A 167 9.42 2.52 20.59
N GLN A 168 8.70 1.77 21.42
CA GLN A 168 7.39 2.18 21.94
C GLN A 168 7.48 3.52 22.68
N GLY A 169 8.42 3.67 23.61
CA GLY A 169 8.62 4.92 24.36
C GLY A 169 9.03 6.09 23.47
N PHE A 170 9.82 5.85 22.42
CA PHE A 170 10.09 6.87 21.39
C PHE A 170 8.80 7.31 20.69
N ILE A 171 7.97 6.37 20.22
CA ILE A 171 6.72 6.70 19.53
C ILE A 171 5.73 7.42 20.46
N GLU A 172 5.56 6.97 21.70
CA GLU A 172 4.72 7.62 22.70
C GLU A 172 5.22 9.04 23.01
N GLY A 173 6.54 9.23 23.10
CA GLY A 173 7.17 10.53 23.32
C GLY A 173 6.98 11.54 22.18
N LEU A 174 6.70 11.08 20.96
CA LEU A 174 6.35 11.97 19.85
C LEU A 174 4.97 12.63 20.03
N ALA A 175 4.08 12.00 20.81
CA ALA A 175 2.70 12.43 21.02
C ALA A 175 1.93 12.73 19.71
N ASP A 176 2.29 12.08 18.60
CA ASP A 176 1.66 12.28 17.29
C ASP A 176 0.49 11.30 17.12
N PRO A 177 -0.77 11.79 17.07
CA PRO A 177 -1.95 10.93 17.01
C PRO A 177 -2.08 10.17 15.68
N ARG A 178 -1.27 10.52 14.66
CA ARG A 178 -1.25 9.81 13.37
C ARG A 178 -0.52 8.48 13.46
N ILE A 179 0.25 8.23 14.51
CA ILE A 179 1.09 7.03 14.65
C ILE A 179 0.42 6.03 15.59
N LYS A 180 0.18 4.82 15.08
CA LYS A 180 -0.30 3.67 15.83
C LYS A 180 0.79 2.62 15.93
N TYR A 181 1.25 2.36 17.15
CA TYR A 181 2.19 1.28 17.44
C TYR A 181 1.44 0.05 17.99
N ILE A 182 1.71 -1.12 17.42
CA ILE A 182 1.14 -2.40 17.83
C ILE A 182 2.29 -3.39 17.98
N ARG A 183 2.36 -4.08 19.11
CA ARG A 183 3.32 -5.16 19.32
C ARG A 183 2.62 -6.51 19.31
N ASN A 184 3.23 -7.47 18.63
CA ASN A 184 2.82 -8.86 18.66
C ASN A 184 3.48 -9.60 19.83
N ASP A 185 2.74 -10.55 20.41
CA ASP A 185 3.22 -11.41 21.51
C ASP A 185 4.12 -12.55 21.04
N TYR A 186 4.23 -12.76 19.73
CA TYR A 186 5.08 -13.77 19.10
C TYR A 186 5.51 -13.32 17.70
N ASN A 187 6.62 -13.87 17.21
CA ASN A 187 7.10 -13.59 15.86
C ASN A 187 6.24 -14.34 14.82
N SER A 188 5.49 -13.59 14.02
CA SER A 188 4.55 -14.08 13.02
C SER A 188 5.10 -14.06 11.59
N GLY A 189 6.20 -13.33 11.38
CA GLY A 189 6.90 -13.19 10.11
C GLY A 189 6.40 -12.03 9.25
N ALA A 190 7.31 -11.45 8.46
CA ALA A 190 7.10 -10.18 7.78
C ALA A 190 5.81 -10.05 6.92
N CYS A 191 5.38 -11.12 6.23
CA CYS A 191 4.11 -11.08 5.48
C CYS A 191 2.89 -10.92 6.40
N ALA A 192 2.85 -11.64 7.53
CA ALA A 192 1.74 -11.59 8.47
C ALA A 192 1.64 -10.19 9.11
N VAL A 193 2.79 -9.64 9.50
CA VAL A 193 2.94 -8.30 10.07
C VAL A 193 2.46 -7.22 9.09
N ARG A 194 2.91 -7.28 7.82
CA ARG A 194 2.43 -6.36 6.78
C ARG A 194 0.91 -6.49 6.60
N ASN A 195 0.39 -7.72 6.52
CA ASN A 195 -1.04 -7.95 6.36
C ASN A 195 -1.87 -7.41 7.52
N GLN A 196 -1.38 -7.53 8.76
CA GLN A 196 -2.02 -6.97 9.94
C GLN A 196 -2.13 -5.45 9.83
N ALA A 197 -1.04 -4.77 9.50
CA ALA A 197 -1.04 -3.32 9.29
C ALA A 197 -1.96 -2.89 8.13
N ILE A 198 -1.89 -3.58 6.98
CA ILE A 198 -2.74 -3.32 5.81
C ILE A 198 -4.22 -3.53 6.11
N THR A 199 -4.56 -4.54 6.92
CA THR A 199 -5.96 -4.80 7.30
C THR A 199 -6.51 -3.72 8.22
N LEU A 200 -5.67 -3.08 9.03
CA LEU A 200 -6.03 -2.00 9.95
C LEU A 200 -6.05 -0.61 9.29
N ALA A 201 -5.54 -0.49 8.07
CA ALA A 201 -5.44 0.77 7.33
C ALA A 201 -6.82 1.37 6.99
N ASN A 202 -6.98 2.67 7.26
CA ASN A 202 -8.18 3.46 7.06
C ASN A 202 -8.08 4.50 5.94
N GLY A 203 -6.91 4.64 5.32
CA GLY A 203 -6.66 5.59 4.24
C GLY A 203 -7.33 5.20 2.93
N TYR A 204 -7.61 6.19 2.07
CA TYR A 204 -8.01 5.95 0.69
C TYR A 204 -6.86 5.26 -0.07
N PHE A 205 -5.65 5.76 0.13
CA PHE A 205 -4.43 5.21 -0.42
C PHE A 205 -3.62 4.50 0.64
N ILE A 206 -2.80 3.55 0.20
CA ILE A 206 -1.85 2.84 1.02
C ILE A 206 -0.49 2.77 0.34
N THR A 207 0.55 2.87 1.16
CA THR A 207 1.92 2.55 0.80
C THR A 207 2.64 1.96 2.01
N GLY A 208 3.86 1.48 1.82
CA GLY A 208 4.67 0.92 2.89
C GLY A 208 6.07 1.47 2.92
N ILE A 209 6.71 1.33 4.08
CA ILE A 209 8.12 1.56 4.30
C ILE A 209 8.71 0.34 5.02
N ASP A 210 9.92 -0.08 4.66
CA ASP A 210 10.66 -1.04 5.48
C ASP A 210 11.42 -0.27 6.56
N ASP A 211 11.56 -0.85 7.75
CA ASP A 211 12.15 -0.19 8.91
C ASP A 211 13.63 0.19 8.75
N ASP A 212 14.30 -0.27 7.70
CA ASP A 212 15.68 0.04 7.34
C ASP A 212 15.84 1.03 6.16
N ASP A 213 14.74 1.60 5.68
CA ASP A 213 14.73 2.61 4.60
C ASP A 213 14.42 4.02 5.13
N GLU A 214 14.62 5.02 4.27
CA GLU A 214 14.29 6.43 4.54
C GLU A 214 13.51 7.03 3.36
N TRP A 215 12.52 7.89 3.63
CA TRP A 215 11.79 8.62 2.60
C TRP A 215 12.29 10.05 2.44
N LEU A 216 12.30 10.53 1.20
CA LEU A 216 12.43 11.97 0.94
C LEU A 216 11.12 12.69 1.31
N PRO A 217 11.16 13.96 1.74
CA PRO A 217 9.97 14.73 2.12
C PRO A 217 8.85 14.75 1.07
N ASN A 218 9.21 14.69 -0.21
CA ASN A 218 8.28 14.81 -1.33
C ASN A 218 7.65 13.48 -1.78
N ARG A 219 7.83 12.36 -1.06
CA ARG A 219 7.36 11.04 -1.54
C ARG A 219 5.86 11.00 -1.70
N LEU A 220 5.11 11.31 -0.63
CA LEU A 220 3.65 11.24 -0.67
C LEU A 220 3.06 12.24 -1.67
N THR A 221 3.57 13.48 -1.69
CA THR A 221 3.13 14.52 -2.63
C THR A 221 3.37 14.10 -4.08
N SER A 222 4.50 13.43 -4.37
CA SER A 222 4.81 12.92 -5.72
C SER A 222 3.85 11.83 -6.18
N PHE A 223 3.49 10.88 -5.32
CA PHE A 223 2.49 9.87 -5.68
C PHE A 223 1.08 10.43 -5.82
N LEU A 224 0.69 11.37 -4.94
CA LEU A 224 -0.63 12.01 -4.98
C LEU A 224 -0.82 12.88 -6.22
N LYS A 225 0.23 13.50 -6.76
CA LYS A 225 0.19 14.20 -8.05
C LYS A 225 -0.21 13.28 -9.20
N GLU A 226 0.26 12.03 -9.16
CA GLU A 226 0.00 11.01 -10.19
C GLU A 226 -1.14 10.03 -9.82
N GLN A 227 -1.92 10.32 -8.76
CA GLN A 227 -2.95 9.39 -8.26
C GLN A 227 -3.98 8.97 -9.32
N ASP A 228 -4.30 9.86 -10.28
CA ASP A 228 -5.29 9.60 -11.33
C ASP A 228 -4.84 8.47 -12.28
N LYS A 229 -3.54 8.16 -12.33
CA LYS A 229 -3.01 7.00 -13.07
C LYS A 229 -3.55 5.69 -12.51
N LEU A 230 -3.96 5.64 -11.23
CA LEU A 230 -4.57 4.45 -10.62
C LEU A 230 -5.92 4.06 -11.24
N ASN A 231 -6.53 4.93 -12.06
CA ASN A 231 -7.71 4.60 -12.85
C ASN A 231 -7.43 3.59 -13.96
N GLN A 232 -6.17 3.51 -14.43
CA GLN A 232 -5.72 2.62 -15.50
C GLN A 232 -4.62 1.64 -15.06
N HIS A 233 -4.02 1.88 -13.90
CA HIS A 233 -2.88 1.13 -13.40
C HIS A 233 -3.17 0.56 -12.01
N ALA A 234 -2.63 -0.62 -11.70
CA ALA A 234 -2.84 -1.24 -10.38
C ALA A 234 -2.21 -0.43 -9.25
N PHE A 235 -1.02 0.11 -9.46
CA PHE A 235 -0.25 0.83 -8.46
C PHE A 235 0.82 1.72 -9.11
N LEU A 236 1.35 2.66 -8.33
CA LEU A 236 2.46 3.54 -8.69
C LEU A 236 3.74 3.08 -7.98
N TYR A 237 4.88 3.30 -8.62
CA TYR A 237 6.20 3.09 -8.03
C TYR A 237 7.19 4.13 -8.58
N ALA A 238 8.31 4.33 -7.88
CA ALA A 238 9.29 5.37 -8.18
C ALA A 238 10.71 4.79 -8.15
N ASP A 239 11.67 5.53 -8.68
CA ASP A 239 13.09 5.20 -8.51
C ASP A 239 13.50 5.33 -7.04
N ASP A 240 14.67 4.78 -6.70
CA ASP A 240 15.25 4.90 -5.36
C ASP A 240 16.65 5.50 -5.44
N TYR A 241 17.10 6.06 -4.33
CA TYR A 241 18.50 6.27 -4.04
C TYR A 241 19.07 5.05 -3.29
N ILE A 242 20.36 4.78 -3.47
CA ILE A 242 21.08 3.79 -2.67
C ILE A 242 22.06 4.52 -1.76
N CYS A 243 21.94 4.26 -0.47
CA CYS A 243 22.93 4.59 0.54
C CYS A 243 23.66 3.31 0.94
N ASP A 244 24.99 3.34 0.98
CA ASP A 244 25.75 2.24 1.54
C ASP A 244 25.91 2.40 3.06
N ALA A 245 26.69 1.51 3.68
CA ALA A 245 26.90 1.50 5.13
C ALA A 245 27.65 2.75 5.67
N SER A 246 28.22 3.60 4.81
CA SER A 246 28.92 4.82 5.22
C SER A 246 28.00 6.01 5.46
N GLY A 247 26.70 5.87 5.17
CA GLY A 247 25.76 6.99 5.23
C GLY A 247 25.86 7.92 4.02
N TYR A 248 25.26 9.10 4.11
CA TYR A 248 25.35 10.14 3.08
C TYR A 248 25.51 11.52 3.73
N LEU A 249 26.29 12.40 3.10
CA LEU A 249 26.53 13.76 3.58
C LEU A 249 25.52 14.77 3.00
N SER A 250 25.07 14.52 1.78
CA SER A 250 24.04 15.29 1.09
C SER A 250 23.28 14.42 0.10
N LEU A 251 22.09 14.82 -0.35
CA LEU A 251 21.28 14.04 -1.29
C LEU A 251 21.98 13.86 -2.64
N GLU A 252 22.81 14.83 -3.05
CA GLU A 252 23.59 14.77 -4.31
C GLU A 252 24.67 13.69 -4.28
N SER A 253 25.10 13.27 -3.09
CA SER A 253 26.07 12.18 -2.92
C SER A 253 25.46 10.78 -3.10
N LEU A 254 24.13 10.67 -3.06
CA LEU A 254 23.44 9.40 -3.18
C LEU A 254 23.44 8.88 -4.62
N ARG A 255 23.69 7.59 -4.77
CA ARG A 255 23.64 6.94 -6.08
C ARG A 255 22.20 6.65 -6.47
N LEU A 256 21.74 7.19 -7.59
CA LEU A 256 20.45 6.83 -8.18
C LEU A 256 20.40 5.35 -8.56
N TYR A 257 19.32 4.69 -8.19
CA TYR A 257 18.95 3.33 -8.59
C TYR A 257 17.69 3.36 -9.45
N PRO A 258 17.86 3.48 -10.79
CA PRO A 258 16.73 3.55 -11.69
C PRO A 258 16.07 2.18 -11.85
N LYS A 259 14.76 2.16 -11.69
CA LYS A 259 13.88 1.03 -11.99
C LYS A 259 13.43 1.12 -13.45
N PRO A 260 13.23 -0.01 -14.14
CA PRO A 260 12.76 0.01 -15.51
C PRO A 260 11.26 0.33 -15.55
N ASP A 261 10.80 0.91 -16.66
CA ASP A 261 9.38 1.06 -16.95
C ASP A 261 8.68 -0.31 -17.02
N TYR A 262 7.38 -0.29 -16.79
CA TYR A 262 6.58 -1.49 -16.83
C TYR A 262 6.57 -2.12 -18.23
N ASN A 263 6.99 -3.37 -18.28
CA ASN A 263 6.87 -4.24 -19.43
C ASN A 263 6.48 -5.63 -18.92
N GLN A 264 5.32 -6.15 -19.35
CA GLN A 264 4.82 -7.44 -18.86
C GLN A 264 5.84 -8.57 -19.00
N GLN A 265 6.55 -8.66 -20.14
CA GLN A 265 7.55 -9.72 -20.33
C GLN A 265 8.75 -9.56 -19.38
N LEU A 266 9.14 -8.33 -19.04
CA LEU A 266 10.19 -8.09 -18.05
C LEU A 266 9.69 -8.40 -16.64
N PHE A 267 8.44 -8.03 -16.33
CA PHE A 267 7.81 -8.29 -15.05
C PHE A 267 7.49 -9.77 -14.82
N ASN A 268 7.30 -10.57 -15.87
CA ASN A 268 7.23 -12.04 -15.78
C ASN A 268 8.59 -12.67 -15.44
N LYS A 269 9.69 -11.94 -15.65
CA LYS A 269 11.07 -12.43 -15.47
C LYS A 269 11.64 -12.06 -14.11
N LYS A 270 11.37 -10.85 -13.62
CA LYS A 270 11.91 -10.36 -12.35
C LYS A 270 11.03 -9.29 -11.73
N ASN A 271 11.21 -9.06 -10.43
CA ASN A 271 10.70 -7.86 -9.76
C ASN A 271 11.36 -6.62 -10.40
N ILE A 272 10.53 -5.69 -10.87
CA ILE A 272 10.94 -4.39 -11.44
C ILE A 272 10.56 -3.20 -10.56
N VAL A 273 9.81 -3.45 -9.48
CA VAL A 273 9.12 -2.46 -8.66
C VAL A 273 9.95 -2.11 -7.42
N GLY A 274 10.65 -3.10 -6.85
CA GLY A 274 11.35 -2.96 -5.57
C GLY A 274 10.51 -3.52 -4.43
N ASN A 275 10.51 -2.83 -3.28
CA ASN A 275 9.89 -3.26 -2.03
C ASN A 275 8.55 -2.58 -1.72
N GLN A 276 8.26 -1.41 -2.29
CA GLN A 276 7.07 -0.62 -1.94
C GLN A 276 6.29 -0.15 -3.18
N VAL A 277 4.97 0.03 -2.99
CA VAL A 277 4.04 0.51 -4.01
C VAL A 277 3.06 1.50 -3.38
N PHE A 278 2.53 2.43 -4.19
CA PHE A 278 1.43 3.30 -3.81
C PHE A 278 0.16 2.89 -4.57
N THR A 279 -0.92 2.56 -3.86
CA THR A 279 -2.18 2.08 -4.47
C THR A 279 -3.39 2.41 -3.60
N LEU A 280 -4.59 2.02 -4.07
CA LEU A 280 -5.80 2.06 -3.24
C LEU A 280 -5.69 1.04 -2.12
N THR A 281 -6.00 1.43 -0.89
CA THR A 281 -6.01 0.55 0.29
C THR A 281 -6.81 -0.73 0.05
N SER A 282 -8.00 -0.58 -0.54
CA SER A 282 -8.88 -1.70 -0.88
C SER A 282 -8.25 -2.74 -1.81
N ARG A 283 -7.36 -2.35 -2.72
CA ARG A 283 -6.65 -3.28 -3.62
C ARG A 283 -5.66 -4.12 -2.82
N LEU A 284 -4.86 -3.48 -1.96
CA LEU A 284 -3.85 -4.18 -1.17
C LEU A 284 -4.49 -5.03 -0.07
N GLN A 285 -5.61 -4.61 0.53
CA GLN A 285 -6.41 -5.42 1.46
C GLN A 285 -7.07 -6.64 0.80
N THR A 286 -7.37 -6.55 -0.50
CA THR A 286 -7.88 -7.70 -1.27
C THR A 286 -6.77 -8.68 -1.61
N VAL A 287 -5.60 -8.18 -1.99
CA VAL A 287 -4.49 -9.02 -2.44
C VAL A 287 -3.75 -9.63 -1.25
N LEU A 288 -3.32 -8.82 -0.29
CA LEU A 288 -2.45 -9.17 0.83
C LEU A 288 -1.15 -9.90 0.41
N PHE A 289 -0.18 -9.97 1.32
CA PHE A 289 1.03 -10.76 1.15
C PHE A 289 0.75 -12.24 1.44
N ASP A 290 1.40 -13.13 0.70
CA ASP A 290 1.29 -14.58 0.90
C ASP A 290 2.19 -15.01 2.08
N THR A 291 1.57 -15.38 3.21
CA THR A 291 2.30 -15.75 4.44
C THR A 291 3.04 -17.08 4.33
N GLN A 292 2.73 -17.91 3.33
CA GLN A 292 3.43 -19.17 3.08
C GLN A 292 4.70 -18.98 2.24
N LEU A 293 4.91 -17.79 1.68
CA LEU A 293 6.02 -17.51 0.79
C LEU A 293 7.27 -17.06 1.56
N ALA A 294 8.33 -17.88 1.54
CA ALA A 294 9.56 -17.61 2.28
C ALA A 294 10.49 -16.54 1.67
N ALA A 295 10.26 -16.14 0.40
CA ALA A 295 11.00 -15.12 -0.35
C ALA A 295 10.19 -14.72 -1.59
N ALA A 296 10.56 -13.62 -2.27
CA ALA A 296 9.78 -13.05 -3.38
C ALA A 296 8.36 -12.61 -2.97
N GLN A 297 8.21 -12.23 -1.69
CA GLN A 297 6.94 -11.84 -1.07
C GLN A 297 6.33 -10.63 -1.77
N ASP A 298 7.10 -9.54 -1.89
CA ASP A 298 6.66 -8.31 -2.56
C ASP A 298 6.40 -8.56 -4.05
N TYR A 299 7.27 -9.34 -4.69
CA TYR A 299 7.10 -9.67 -6.10
C TYR A 299 5.80 -10.45 -6.34
N ASP A 300 5.45 -11.41 -5.49
CA ASP A 300 4.17 -12.13 -5.58
C ASP A 300 2.97 -11.21 -5.36
N ALA A 301 2.99 -10.38 -4.31
CA ALA A 301 1.90 -9.47 -4.00
C ALA A 301 1.69 -8.44 -5.13
N PHE A 302 2.75 -7.81 -5.61
CA PHE A 302 2.69 -6.81 -6.67
C PHE A 302 2.33 -7.44 -8.02
N TYR A 303 2.75 -8.68 -8.27
CA TYR A 303 2.34 -9.41 -9.47
C TYR A 303 0.83 -9.66 -9.45
N ARG A 304 0.28 -10.15 -8.33
CA ARG A 304 -1.17 -10.36 -8.18
C ARG A 304 -1.97 -9.05 -8.27
N LEU A 305 -1.47 -7.95 -7.70
CA LEU A 305 -2.07 -6.62 -7.88
C LEU A 305 -2.14 -6.23 -9.35
N ALA A 306 -1.03 -6.37 -10.09
CA ALA A 306 -0.97 -5.99 -11.49
C ALA A 306 -1.89 -6.85 -12.36
N GLU A 307 -2.01 -8.14 -12.05
CA GLU A 307 -2.93 -9.03 -12.75
C GLU A 307 -4.39 -8.66 -12.55
N GLN A 308 -4.75 -8.25 -11.33
CA GLN A 308 -6.15 -7.97 -10.99
C GLN A 308 -6.59 -6.56 -11.41
N TYR A 309 -5.67 -5.58 -11.41
CA TYR A 309 -6.01 -4.17 -11.57
C TYR A 309 -5.24 -3.45 -12.69
N GLY A 310 -4.44 -4.17 -13.48
CA GLY A 310 -3.68 -3.63 -14.62
C GLY A 310 -2.20 -3.37 -14.31
N GLY A 311 -1.38 -3.19 -15.35
CA GLY A 311 0.06 -2.94 -15.18
C GLY A 311 0.36 -1.71 -14.31
N PRO A 312 1.47 -1.68 -13.55
CA PRO A 312 1.85 -0.50 -12.77
C PRO A 312 2.34 0.68 -13.61
N PHE A 313 2.35 1.86 -13.00
CA PHE A 313 2.89 3.09 -13.57
C PHE A 313 4.12 3.56 -12.80
N LYS A 314 5.19 3.93 -13.51
CA LYS A 314 6.44 4.38 -12.91
C LYS A 314 6.52 5.91 -12.90
N LEU A 315 6.89 6.49 -11.77
CA LEU A 315 7.29 7.90 -11.65
C LEU A 315 8.78 8.03 -12.00
N ASN A 316 9.11 9.07 -12.77
CA ASN A 316 10.49 9.38 -13.17
C ASN A 316 11.19 10.29 -12.16
N LEU A 317 11.18 9.89 -10.89
CA LEU A 317 11.94 10.52 -9.82
C LEU A 317 12.25 9.51 -8.72
N ALA A 318 13.27 9.80 -7.92
CA ALA A 318 13.58 9.03 -6.72
C ALA A 318 12.93 9.66 -5.48
N THR A 319 12.32 8.85 -4.62
CA THR A 319 11.58 9.33 -3.42
C THR A 319 11.91 8.58 -2.14
N GLN A 320 12.84 7.63 -2.22
CA GLN A 320 13.22 6.74 -1.11
C GLN A 320 14.71 6.46 -1.20
N ILE A 321 15.33 6.28 -0.05
CA ILE A 321 16.72 5.92 0.14
C ILE A 321 16.75 4.50 0.69
N LEU A 322 17.33 3.58 -0.09
CA LEU A 322 17.56 2.20 0.30
C LEU A 322 18.93 2.06 0.95
N TYR A 323 18.98 1.56 2.17
CA TYR A 323 20.24 1.27 2.85
C TYR A 323 20.70 -0.14 2.53
N VAL A 324 21.79 -0.25 1.74
CA VAL A 324 22.37 -1.53 1.37
C VAL A 324 23.57 -1.84 2.24
N ASN A 325 23.43 -2.84 3.11
CA ASN A 325 24.55 -3.39 3.86
C ASN A 325 25.49 -4.18 2.91
N HIS A 326 26.54 -3.48 2.45
CA HIS A 326 27.67 -3.93 1.62
C HIS A 326 27.37 -4.40 0.19
N GLY A 327 27.60 -3.50 -0.78
CA GLY A 327 28.37 -3.72 -2.03
C GLY A 327 27.92 -4.75 -3.08
N GLU A 328 27.15 -5.76 -2.72
CA GLU A 328 26.66 -6.79 -3.61
C GLU A 328 25.16 -6.95 -3.38
N VAL A 329 24.41 -6.99 -4.49
CA VAL A 329 23.13 -7.71 -4.52
C VAL A 329 23.44 -9.13 -4.04
N ARG A 330 23.27 -9.40 -2.74
CA ARG A 330 23.49 -10.72 -2.19
C ARG A 330 22.48 -11.65 -2.86
N ILE A 331 22.94 -12.34 -3.90
CA ILE A 331 22.40 -13.65 -4.23
C ILE A 331 22.98 -14.62 -3.19
N THR A 332 22.64 -14.38 -1.93
CA THR A 332 22.82 -15.37 -0.87
C THR A 332 21.95 -16.57 -1.28
N ALA A 333 22.63 -17.65 -1.63
CA ALA A 333 22.01 -18.94 -1.85
C ALA A 333 21.47 -19.43 -0.51
N SER A 334 20.23 -19.04 -0.19
CA SER A 334 19.52 -19.55 0.96
C SER A 334 18.43 -20.51 0.50
N ARG A 335 18.22 -21.58 1.28
CA ARG A 335 17.12 -22.53 1.05
C ARG A 335 15.76 -21.82 1.01
N LYS A 336 15.59 -20.77 1.83
CA LYS A 336 14.41 -19.88 1.82
C LYS A 336 14.23 -19.17 0.49
N LYS A 337 15.32 -18.61 -0.09
CA LYS A 337 15.29 -17.93 -1.40
C LYS A 337 14.89 -18.89 -2.53
N PHE A 338 15.45 -20.10 -2.56
CA PHE A 338 15.05 -21.10 -3.55
C PHE A 338 13.58 -21.46 -3.39
N SER A 339 13.15 -21.78 -2.16
CA SER A 339 11.77 -22.17 -1.87
C SER A 339 10.77 -21.08 -2.28
N GLY A 340 11.01 -19.83 -1.91
CA GLY A 340 10.12 -18.72 -2.26
C GLY A 340 10.01 -18.48 -3.76
N TYR A 341 11.14 -18.41 -4.48
CA TYR A 341 11.12 -18.25 -5.94
C TYR A 341 10.51 -19.47 -6.66
N PHE A 342 10.64 -20.68 -6.09
CA PHE A 342 10.05 -21.88 -6.67
C PHE A 342 8.53 -21.89 -6.49
N SER A 343 8.04 -21.52 -5.30
CA SER A 343 6.62 -21.34 -5.04
C SER A 343 6.02 -20.23 -5.90
N PHE A 344 6.70 -19.09 -6.05
CA PHE A 344 6.31 -18.03 -6.98
C PHE A 344 6.20 -18.57 -8.42
N TYR A 345 7.22 -19.30 -8.89
CA TYR A 345 7.19 -19.89 -10.22
C TYR A 345 6.00 -20.83 -10.39
N LYS A 346 5.77 -21.77 -9.45
CA LYS A 346 4.61 -22.67 -9.50
C LYS A 346 3.29 -21.90 -9.58
N LYS A 347 3.13 -20.87 -8.76
CA LYS A 347 1.91 -20.07 -8.64
C LYS A 347 1.57 -19.29 -9.91
N HIS A 348 2.58 -18.86 -10.67
CA HIS A 348 2.39 -17.96 -11.81
C HIS A 348 2.79 -18.52 -13.18
N SER A 349 3.42 -19.71 -13.22
CA SER A 349 4.06 -20.21 -14.45
C SER A 349 3.11 -20.37 -15.64
N ASP A 350 1.83 -20.67 -15.43
CA ASP A 350 0.87 -20.82 -16.52
C ASP A 350 0.65 -19.53 -17.32
N LYS A 351 0.94 -18.39 -16.72
CA LYS A 351 0.83 -17.05 -17.32
C LYS A 351 2.09 -16.62 -18.05
N PHE A 352 3.19 -17.35 -17.88
CA PHE A 352 4.48 -16.98 -18.45
C PHE A 352 4.62 -17.50 -19.89
N ASP A 353 5.08 -16.61 -20.77
CA ASP A 353 5.58 -17.02 -22.08
C ASP A 353 6.80 -17.96 -21.95
N LYS A 354 7.12 -18.67 -23.04
CA LYS A 354 8.21 -19.65 -23.07
C LYS A 354 9.56 -19.06 -22.63
N THR A 355 9.83 -17.80 -22.96
CA THR A 355 11.10 -17.13 -22.57
C THR A 355 11.13 -16.77 -21.10
N SER A 356 10.00 -16.35 -20.54
CA SER A 356 9.83 -16.05 -19.12
C SER A 356 9.91 -17.32 -18.26
N LYS A 357 9.30 -18.44 -18.70
CA LYS A 357 9.46 -19.75 -18.05
C LYS A 357 10.94 -20.16 -17.96
N LYS A 358 11.66 -20.08 -19.09
CA LYS A 358 13.11 -20.39 -19.13
C LYS A 358 13.93 -19.46 -18.23
N TYR A 359 13.59 -18.18 -18.17
CA TYR A 359 14.28 -17.21 -17.32
C TYR A 359 14.11 -17.53 -15.82
N GLN A 360 12.88 -17.82 -15.40
CA GLN A 360 12.58 -18.16 -14.00
C GLN A 360 13.26 -19.47 -13.59
N LEU A 361 13.18 -20.50 -14.43
CA LEU A 361 13.88 -21.77 -14.20
C LEU A 361 15.40 -21.57 -14.12
N PHE A 362 15.99 -20.75 -14.99
CA PHE A 362 17.40 -20.40 -14.91
C PHE A 362 17.75 -19.72 -13.58
N THR A 363 16.92 -18.77 -13.12
CA THR A 363 17.08 -18.13 -11.80
C THR A 363 17.06 -19.16 -10.67
N LEU A 364 16.15 -20.13 -10.70
CA LEU A 364 16.08 -21.21 -9.71
C LEU A 364 17.33 -22.10 -9.69
N TYR A 365 17.87 -22.45 -10.86
CA TYR A 365 19.13 -23.18 -10.96
C TYR A 365 20.28 -22.40 -10.34
N TYR A 366 20.34 -21.09 -10.62
CA TYR A 366 21.37 -20.22 -10.09
C TYR A 366 21.30 -20.08 -8.57
N ILE A 367 20.11 -19.84 -8.01
CA ILE A 367 19.92 -19.75 -6.54
C ILE A 367 20.37 -21.06 -5.86
N ARG A 368 20.19 -22.21 -6.51
CA ARG A 368 20.54 -23.53 -5.96
C ARG A 368 22.03 -23.87 -6.08
N LYS A 369 22.85 -23.05 -6.74
CA LYS A 369 24.30 -23.27 -6.98
C LYS A 369 24.66 -24.67 -7.52
N LYS A 370 23.76 -25.33 -8.25
CA LYS A 370 24.07 -26.65 -8.86
C LYS A 370 24.74 -26.47 -10.22
N PRO A 371 25.77 -27.28 -10.56
CA PRO A 371 26.33 -27.28 -11.90
C PRO A 371 25.23 -27.65 -12.90
N MET A 372 25.14 -26.85 -13.97
CA MET A 372 24.14 -27.03 -15.01
C MET A 372 24.76 -27.90 -16.11
N SER A 373 24.20 -29.08 -16.38
CA SER A 373 24.65 -29.88 -17.52
C SER A 373 24.41 -29.12 -18.82
N PHE A 374 25.23 -29.37 -19.85
CA PHE A 374 25.08 -28.73 -21.15
C PHE A 374 23.67 -28.92 -21.74
N ARG A 375 23.06 -30.11 -21.52
CA ARG A 375 21.67 -30.41 -21.92
C ARG A 375 20.66 -29.49 -21.25
N VAL A 376 20.78 -29.28 -19.93
CA VAL A 376 19.91 -28.37 -19.18
C VAL A 376 20.14 -26.92 -19.60
N PHE A 377 21.40 -26.51 -19.74
CA PHE A 377 21.74 -25.17 -20.24
C PHE A 377 21.09 -24.91 -21.60
N ARG A 378 21.23 -25.85 -22.55
CA ARG A 378 20.61 -25.77 -23.88
C ARG A 378 19.10 -25.64 -23.81
N SER A 379 18.45 -26.38 -22.90
CA SER A 379 16.99 -26.30 -22.72
C SER A 379 16.52 -24.94 -22.17
N LEU A 380 17.35 -24.27 -21.37
CA LEU A 380 17.08 -22.96 -20.77
C LEU A 380 17.62 -21.79 -21.59
N LEU A 381 18.22 -22.04 -22.77
CA LEU A 381 18.77 -20.99 -23.62
C LEU A 381 17.71 -19.97 -24.04
N CYS A 382 18.02 -18.72 -23.75
CA CYS A 382 17.48 -17.51 -24.36
C CYS A 382 18.58 -16.44 -24.32
N LEU A 383 18.53 -15.44 -25.20
CA LEU A 383 19.56 -14.38 -25.29
C LEU A 383 19.86 -13.74 -23.92
N ARG A 384 18.83 -13.49 -23.11
CA ARG A 384 18.98 -12.94 -21.75
C ARG A 384 19.67 -13.90 -20.78
N ASN A 385 19.39 -15.20 -20.84
CA ASN A 385 20.05 -16.19 -19.99
C ASN A 385 21.51 -16.38 -20.38
N VAL A 386 21.85 -16.26 -21.68
CA VAL A 386 23.25 -16.27 -22.14
C VAL A 386 24.02 -15.07 -21.60
N LYS A 387 23.46 -13.85 -21.72
CA LYS A 387 24.08 -12.64 -21.16
C LYS A 387 24.28 -12.74 -19.64
N ARG A 388 23.27 -13.25 -18.91
CA ARG A 388 23.39 -13.50 -17.46
C ARG A 388 24.44 -14.55 -17.14
N TYR A 389 24.47 -15.67 -17.85
CA TYR A 389 25.48 -16.72 -17.65
C TYR A 389 26.89 -16.16 -17.84
N MET A 390 27.13 -15.38 -18.89
CA MET A 390 28.42 -14.73 -19.13
C MET A 390 28.80 -13.75 -18.01
N MET A 391 27.91 -12.84 -17.61
CA MET A 391 28.14 -11.90 -16.50
C MET A 391 28.47 -12.62 -15.19
N LEU A 392 27.78 -13.72 -14.91
CA LEU A 392 27.99 -14.50 -13.70
C LEU A 392 29.35 -15.21 -13.73
N GLN A 393 29.79 -15.72 -14.88
CA GLN A 393 31.12 -16.34 -15.03
C GLN A 393 32.27 -15.32 -14.91
N THR A 394 32.10 -14.08 -15.37
CA THR A 394 33.09 -13.01 -15.17
C THR A 394 33.25 -12.64 -13.69
N VAL A 395 32.16 -12.55 -12.93
CA VAL A 395 32.20 -12.28 -11.46
C VAL A 395 32.92 -13.39 -10.68
N PHE A 396 32.95 -14.62 -11.18
CA PHE A 396 33.72 -15.72 -10.58
C PHE A 396 35.18 -15.81 -11.07
N LYS A 397 35.55 -15.12 -12.16
CA LYS A 397 36.95 -15.04 -12.62
C LYS A 397 37.76 -13.97 -11.89
N ASP A 398 37.11 -12.91 -11.40
CA ASP A 398 37.75 -11.83 -10.65
C ASP A 398 37.95 -12.15 -9.15
N LYS A 399 37.51 -13.33 -8.68
CA LYS A 399 37.88 -13.88 -7.38
C LYS A 399 39.04 -14.85 -7.55
N LYS A 400 40.24 -14.32 -7.84
CA LYS A 400 41.47 -14.99 -7.41
C LYS A 400 41.63 -14.71 -5.92
N PHE A 401 41.79 -15.80 -5.17
CA PHE A 401 41.99 -15.87 -3.72
C PHE A 401 43.09 -14.93 -3.22
#